data_AF-A0A7Z1PKZ6-F1
#
_entry.id   AF-A0A7Z1PKZ6-F1
#
_cell.length_a   1.000
_cell.length_b   1.000
_cell.length_c   1.000
_cell.angle_alpha   90.00
_cell.angle_beta   90.00
_cell.angle_gamma   90.00
#
_symmetry.space_group_name_H-M   'P 1'
#
loop_
_entity.id
_entity.type
_entity.pdbx_description
1 polymer ?
#
loop_
_entity_poly.entity_id
_entity_poly.type
_entity_poly.pdbx_seq_one_letter_code
_entity_poly.pdbx_strand_id
1 'polypeptide(L)' 'MAMVTSVEHSSKFILVHTTKGCGRVIANFIESCCLPEVLGVIAVSNVVWIAPRNTDEISFLYQKIDGLLKNRELLHNCS' A
#
# COMPACT_ATOMS: atom_id res chain seq x y z
N MET A 1 -3.44 0.52 -16.67
CA MET A 1 -3.42 1.54 -15.60
C MET A 1 -3.38 0.81 -14.27
N ALA A 2 -2.30 0.96 -13.49
CA ALA A 2 -2.24 0.44 -12.12
C ALA A 2 -2.77 1.53 -11.19
N MET A 3 -3.96 1.34 -10.66
CA MET A 3 -4.65 2.35 -9.86
C MET A 3 -4.96 1.80 -8.48
N VAL A 4 -4.67 2.60 -7.46
CA VAL A 4 -5.17 2.40 -6.10
C VAL A 4 -6.60 2.94 -6.04
N THR A 5 -7.55 2.14 -5.59
CA THR A 5 -8.96 2.52 -5.50
C THR A 5 -9.35 2.95 -4.09
N SER A 6 -8.73 2.37 -3.07
CA SER A 6 -8.88 2.78 -1.67
C SER A 6 -7.69 2.28 -0.84
N VAL A 7 -7.48 2.96 0.29
CA VAL A 7 -6.57 2.52 1.35
C VAL A 7 -7.39 2.48 2.64
N GLU A 8 -7.36 1.36 3.33
CA GLU A 8 -8.09 1.11 4.57
C GLU A 8 -7.13 0.52 5.60
N HIS A 9 -7.50 0.59 6.89
CA HIS A 9 -6.75 -0.10 7.93
C HIS A 9 -7.69 -0.76 8.93
N SER A 10 -7.20 -1.87 9.49
CA SER A 10 -7.79 -2.54 10.65
C SER A 10 -6.89 -2.31 11.87
N SER A 11 -7.10 -3.05 12.96
CA SER A 11 -6.18 -3.07 14.10
C SER A 11 -4.89 -3.88 13.85
N LYS A 12 -4.80 -4.61 12.72
CA LYS A 12 -3.66 -5.51 12.45
C LYS A 12 -2.98 -5.30 11.10
N PHE A 13 -3.70 -4.81 10.10
CA PHE A 13 -3.20 -4.67 8.74
C PHE A 13 -3.70 -3.38 8.09
N ILE A 14 -2.91 -2.88 7.16
CA ILE A 14 -3.34 -1.89 6.17
C ILE A 14 -3.65 -2.63 4.87
N LEU A 15 -4.78 -2.28 4.27
CA LEU A 15 -5.28 -2.88 3.03
C LEU A 15 -5.28 -1.81 1.95
N VAL A 16 -4.64 -2.10 0.83
CA VAL A 16 -4.65 -1.24 -0.35
C VAL A 16 -5.42 -1.96 -1.45
N HIS A 17 -6.58 -1.44 -1.81
CA HIS A 17 -7.38 -1.95 -2.91
C HIS A 17 -6.88 -1.35 -4.22
N THR A 18 -6.77 -2.18 -5.25
CA THR A 18 -6.27 -1.79 -6.56
C THR A 18 -7.25 -2.19 -7.66
N THR A 19 -7.05 -1.65 -8.85
CA THR A 19 -7.61 -2.25 -10.08
C THR A 19 -7.13 -3.69 -10.25
N LYS A 20 -7.93 -4.53 -10.94
CA LYS A 20 -7.60 -5.94 -11.17
C LYS A 20 -6.23 -6.09 -11.84
N GLY A 21 -5.42 -7.01 -11.32
CA GLY A 21 -4.09 -7.32 -11.85
C GLY A 21 -2.97 -6.38 -11.40
N CYS A 22 -3.26 -5.37 -10.58
CA CYS A 22 -2.28 -4.34 -10.20
C CYS A 22 -1.67 -4.54 -8.81
N GLY A 23 -2.20 -5.47 -8.00
CA GLY A 23 -1.74 -5.69 -6.63
C GLY A 23 -0.23 -5.95 -6.53
N ARG A 24 0.33 -6.75 -7.43
CA ARG A 24 1.78 -7.05 -7.41
C ARG A 24 2.64 -5.81 -7.68
N VAL A 25 2.21 -4.93 -8.59
CA VAL A 25 2.93 -3.68 -8.91
C VAL A 25 2.93 -2.75 -7.71
N ILE A 26 1.78 -2.61 -7.04
CA ILE A 26 1.66 -1.78 -5.84
C ILE A 26 2.46 -2.37 -4.66
N ALA A 27 2.45 -3.70 -4.49
CA ALA A 27 3.25 -4.35 -3.46
C ALA A 27 4.75 -4.12 -3.66
N ASN A 28 5.26 -4.34 -4.87
CA ASN A 28 6.66 -4.08 -5.20
C ASN A 28 7.05 -2.61 -4.95
N PHE A 29 6.14 -1.67 -5.26
CA PHE A 29 6.36 -0.26 -4.98
C PHE A 29 6.52 -0.01 -3.47
N ILE A 30 5.60 -0.52 -2.65
CA ILE A 30 5.66 -0.35 -1.18
C ILE A 30 6.94 -1.00 -0.62
N GLU A 31 7.29 -2.20 -1.08
CA GLU A 31 8.53 -2.87 -0.68
C GLU A 31 9.76 -2.03 -1.05
N SER A 32 9.78 -1.40 -2.23
CA SER A 32 10.88 -0.54 -2.68
C SER A 32 11.05 0.74 -1.84
N CYS A 33 10.02 1.17 -1.12
CA CYS A 33 10.12 2.30 -0.19
C CYS A 33 10.90 1.95 1.09
N CYS A 34 11.19 0.66 1.34
CA CYS A 34 12.00 0.20 2.48
C CYS A 34 11.55 0.79 3.83
N LEU A 35 10.23 0.90 4.04
CA LEU A 35 9.68 1.49 5.25
C LEU A 35 10.01 0.62 6.47
N PRO A 36 10.74 1.12 7.49
CA PRO A 36 11.15 0.31 8.64
C PRO A 36 9.97 -0.21 9.47
N GLU A 37 8.85 0.50 9.42
CA GLU A 37 7.61 0.15 10.12
C GLU A 37 6.86 -1.01 9.46
N VAL A 38 7.22 -1.38 8.22
CA VAL A 38 6.61 -2.50 7.50
C VAL A 38 7.39 -3.78 7.79
N LEU A 39 6.67 -4.80 8.27
CA LEU A 39 7.19 -6.15 8.47
C LEU A 39 7.18 -6.95 7.16
N GLY A 40 6.14 -6.78 6.36
CA GLY A 40 6.00 -7.48 5.08
C GLY A 40 4.79 -7.02 4.29
N VAL A 41 4.79 -7.35 3.00
CA VAL A 41 3.74 -7.00 2.04
C VAL A 41 3.31 -8.25 1.28
N ILE A 42 2.00 -8.45 1.11
CA ILE A 42 1.46 -9.57 0.34
C ILE A 42 0.40 -9.04 -0.63
N ALA A 43 0.56 -9.33 -1.92
CA ALA A 43 -0.46 -9.04 -2.93
C ALA A 43 -1.32 -10.28 -3.21
N VAL A 44 -2.64 -10.15 -3.06
CA VAL A 44 -3.61 -11.18 -3.45
C VAL A 44 -4.66 -10.56 -4.36
N SER A 45 -4.69 -10.99 -5.62
CA SER A 45 -5.61 -10.48 -6.65
C SER A 45 -5.52 -8.95 -6.81
N ASN A 46 -6.44 -8.21 -6.19
CA ASN A 46 -6.62 -6.76 -6.28
C ASN A 46 -6.51 -6.09 -4.90
N VAL A 47 -5.94 -6.78 -3.92
CA VAL A 47 -5.71 -6.26 -2.57
C VAL A 47 -4.27 -6.50 -2.17
N VAL A 48 -3.63 -5.47 -1.64
CA VAL A 48 -2.29 -5.56 -1.04
C VAL A 48 -2.43 -5.42 0.47
N TRP A 49 -1.94 -6.42 1.17
CA TRP A 49 -1.87 -6.49 2.62
C TRP A 49 -0.52 -6.01 3.09
N ILE A 50 -0.51 -5.11 4.06
CA ILE A 50 0.70 -4.55 4.63
C ILE A 50 0.68 -4.87 6.12
N ALA A 51 1.64 -5.69 6.54
CA ALA A 51 1.83 -6.04 7.93
C ALA A 51 2.73 -4.99 8.60
N PRO A 52 2.25 -4.28 9.63
CA PRO A 52 3.11 -3.42 10.43
C PRO A 52 4.03 -4.26 11.32
N ARG A 53 5.20 -3.71 11.66
CA ARG A 53 6.11 -4.26 12.67
C ARG A 53 5.62 -3.99 14.09
N ASN A 54 4.93 -2.87 14.30
CA ASN A 54 4.25 -2.50 15.54
C ASN A 54 2.80 -2.12 15.24
N THR A 55 1.83 -2.86 15.77
CA THR A 55 0.40 -2.61 15.55
C THR A 55 -0.12 -1.38 16.30
N ASP A 56 0.56 -0.94 17.37
CA ASP A 56 0.13 0.24 18.14
C ASP A 56 0.27 1.54 17.33
N GLU A 57 1.11 1.53 16.29
CA GLU A 57 1.37 2.67 15.40
C GLU A 57 0.65 2.54 14.05
N ILE A 58 -0.33 1.64 13.93
CA ILE A 58 -0.96 1.33 12.63
C ILE A 58 -1.62 2.54 11.98
N SER A 59 -2.19 3.46 12.76
CA SER A 59 -2.80 4.70 12.24
C SER A 59 -1.74 5.64 11.64
N PHE A 60 -0.56 5.71 12.24
CA PHE A 60 0.55 6.50 11.72
C PHE A 60 1.10 5.89 10.42
N LEU A 61 1.30 4.57 10.41
CA LEU A 61 1.72 3.87 9.21
C LEU A 61 0.69 4.00 8.08
N TYR A 62 -0.61 3.93 8.40
CA TYR A 62 -1.70 4.15 7.46
C TYR A 62 -1.58 5.53 6.81
N GLN A 63 -1.42 6.61 7.58
CA GLN A 63 -1.27 7.96 7.04
C GLN A 63 -0.04 8.09 6.12
N LYS A 64 1.08 7.46 6.49
CA LYS A 64 2.30 7.44 5.67
C LYS A 64 2.07 6.75 4.33
N ILE A 65 1.42 5.59 4.35
CA ILE A 65 1.13 4.80 3.14
C ILE A 65 0.10 5.48 2.26
N ASP A 66 -0.99 5.98 2.84
CA ASP A 66 -2.01 6.74 2.12
C ASP A 66 -1.40 7.98 1.43
N GLY A 67 -0.54 8.72 2.15
CA GLY A 67 0.20 9.85 1.56
C GLY A 67 1.15 9.46 0.44
N LEU A 68 1.89 8.36 0.59
CA LEU A 68 2.79 7.84 -0.46
C LEU A 68 2.03 7.47 -1.74
N LEU A 69 0.85 6.87 -1.60
CA LEU A 69 0.04 6.41 -2.74
C LEU A 69 -0.72 7.57 -3.40
N LYS A 70 -1.24 8.53 -2.64
CA LYS A 70 -1.91 9.74 -3.17
C LYS A 70 -0.96 10.66 -3.93
N ASN A 71 0.26 10.86 -3.42
CA ASN A 71 1.29 11.62 -4.14
C ASN A 71 1.68 10.97 -5.49
N ARG A 72 1.33 9.70 -5.70
CA ARG A 72 1.61 8.91 -6.90
C ARG A 72 0.39 8.69 -7.78
N GLU A 73 -0.81 9.19 -7.46
CA GLU A 73 -1.90 9.29 -8.45
C GLU A 73 -1.51 10.17 -9.66
N LEU A 74 -0.35 10.83 -9.61
CA LEU A 74 0.38 11.46 -10.73
C LEU A 74 1.19 10.49 -11.62
N LEU A 75 1.22 9.17 -11.37
CA LEU A 75 1.80 8.17 -12.28
C LEU A 75 0.99 7.97 -13.58
N HIS A 76 0.05 8.86 -13.85
CA HIS A 76 -0.68 8.97 -15.11
C HIS A 76 0.15 9.52 -16.30
N ASN A 77 1.40 9.96 -16.10
CA ASN A 77 2.18 10.64 -17.16
C ASN A 77 3.49 9.94 -17.57
N CYS A 78 3.61 8.62 -17.37
CA CYS A 78 4.68 7.85 -18.01
C CYS A 78 4.07 6.88 -19.03
N SER A 79 3.69 7.43 -20.18
CA SER A 79 3.40 6.73 -21.43
C SER A 79 3.89 7.60 -22.57
#